data_AF-A0A941NDV8-F1
#
_entry.id   AF-A0A941NDV8-F1
#
_cell.length_a   1.000
_cell.length_b   1.000
_cell.length_c   1.000
_cell.angle_alpha   90.00
_cell.angle_beta   90.00
_cell.angle_gamma   90.00
#
_symmetry.space_group_name_H-M   'P 1'
#
loop_
_entity.id
_entity.type
_entity.pdbx_description
1 polymer ?
#
loop_
_entity_poly.entity_id
_entity_poly.type
_entity_poly.pdbx_seq_one_letter_code
_entity_poly.pdbx_strand_id
1 'polypeptide(L)'
;MPHIYLFLAAAFALAVTPGPGMFYVVGRTWAAGKGDGLASSFGTMLGGFVHVAACVIGVSALVMASATAFSALKIVGGLYLIYLGIQTFRVASREEMAMPDEGRAGWMRAFRQGVVVEATNPKTAAFFLAFIPQFIRVEAGHVALQFLVLGVISVLLNTGADLVAVMGAAKLHERFLHRPSLFRRLRQGSGILMASLGVGLLAARRG
;
A
#
# COMPACT_ATOMS: atom_id res chain seq x y z
N MET A 1 -20.67 -9.29 -0.99
CA MET A 1 -19.40 -8.82 -1.59
C MET A 1 -18.70 -9.99 -2.30
N PRO A 2 -19.16 -10.44 -3.48
CA PRO A 2 -18.66 -11.69 -4.12
C PRO A 2 -17.18 -11.70 -4.54
N HIS A 3 -16.39 -10.66 -4.21
CA HIS A 3 -14.95 -10.60 -4.49
C HIS A 3 -14.10 -10.16 -3.29
N ILE A 4 -14.63 -10.20 -2.06
CA ILE A 4 -13.88 -9.78 -0.86
C ILE A 4 -12.60 -10.59 -0.67
N TYR A 5 -12.59 -11.88 -1.03
CA TYR A 5 -11.38 -12.72 -0.96
C TYR A 5 -10.30 -12.26 -1.95
N LEU A 6 -10.70 -11.85 -3.17
CA LEU A 6 -9.76 -11.30 -4.17
C LEU A 6 -9.20 -9.96 -3.69
N PHE A 7 -10.05 -9.12 -3.10
CA PHE A 7 -9.62 -7.87 -2.48
C PHE A 7 -8.60 -8.13 -1.37
N LEU A 8 -8.92 -9.02 -0.42
CA LEU A 8 -8.05 -9.35 0.71
C LEU A 8 -6.71 -9.91 0.24
N ALA A 9 -6.72 -10.85 -0.72
CA ALA A 9 -5.50 -11.43 -1.26
C ALA A 9 -4.60 -10.36 -1.91
N ALA A 10 -5.19 -9.47 -2.69
CA ALA A 10 -4.49 -8.38 -3.36
C ALA A 10 -3.96 -7.32 -2.39
N ALA A 11 -4.80 -6.87 -1.46
CA ALA A 11 -4.44 -5.89 -0.44
C ALA A 11 -3.32 -6.44 0.45
N PHE A 12 -3.41 -7.71 0.85
CA PHE A 12 -2.35 -8.39 1.59
C PHE A 12 -1.04 -8.46 0.80
N ALA A 13 -1.10 -8.89 -0.46
CA ALA A 13 0.09 -8.94 -1.32
C ALA A 13 0.77 -7.59 -1.44
N LEU A 14 -0.01 -6.52 -1.62
CA LEU A 14 0.49 -5.17 -1.70
C LEU A 14 1.09 -4.67 -0.39
N ALA A 15 0.46 -5.02 0.74
CA ALA A 15 0.93 -4.69 2.08
C ALA A 15 2.28 -5.31 2.40
N VAL A 16 2.48 -6.58 2.04
CA VAL A 16 3.77 -7.26 2.27
C VAL A 16 4.83 -6.91 1.22
N THR A 17 4.48 -6.15 0.18
CA THR A 17 5.42 -5.70 -0.84
C THR A 17 6.19 -4.49 -0.34
N PRO A 18 7.52 -4.58 -0.15
CA PRO A 18 8.31 -3.44 0.31
C PRO A 18 8.18 -2.28 -0.67
N GLY A 19 7.84 -1.11 -0.14
CA GLY A 19 7.78 0.18 -0.84
C GLY A 19 8.23 1.31 0.10
N PRO A 20 8.05 2.59 -0.28
CA PRO A 20 8.59 3.72 0.48
C PRO A 20 8.23 3.73 1.97
N GLY A 21 6.95 3.48 2.32
CA GLY A 21 6.50 3.40 3.71
C GLY A 21 7.19 2.30 4.53
N MET A 22 7.19 1.06 4.03
CA MET A 22 7.85 -0.06 4.73
C MET A 22 9.37 0.13 4.81
N PHE A 23 10.01 0.68 3.78
CA PHE A 23 11.44 0.99 3.83
C PHE A 23 11.77 2.05 4.85
N TYR A 24 10.96 3.10 4.95
CA TYR A 24 11.08 4.10 5.99
C TYR A 24 10.99 3.46 7.39
N VAL A 25 9.98 2.61 7.63
CA VAL A 25 9.79 1.90 8.91
C VAL A 25 10.99 1.01 9.25
N VAL A 26 11.47 0.21 8.30
CA VAL A 26 12.65 -0.66 8.49
C VAL A 26 13.91 0.17 8.73
N GLY A 27 14.13 1.22 7.95
CA GLY A 27 15.28 2.09 8.08
C GLY A 27 15.32 2.82 9.43
N ARG A 28 14.17 3.32 9.91
CA ARG A 28 14.05 3.90 11.27
C ARG A 28 14.29 2.86 12.36
N THR A 29 13.82 1.63 12.16
CA THR A 29 14.05 0.53 13.10
C THR A 29 15.54 0.23 13.26
N TRP A 30 16.30 0.24 12.16
CA TRP A 30 17.75 0.02 12.20
C TRP A 30 18.52 1.23 12.72
N ALA A 31 18.18 2.45 12.30
CA ALA A 31 18.90 3.65 12.68
C ALA A 31 18.67 4.08 14.14
N ALA A 32 17.44 3.94 14.65
CA ALA A 32 17.04 4.49 15.94
C ALA A 32 16.42 3.46 16.91
N GLY A 33 16.26 2.20 16.47
CA GLY A 33 15.77 1.09 17.28
C GLY A 33 14.28 0.81 17.12
N LYS A 34 13.83 -0.28 17.76
CA LYS A 34 12.46 -0.80 17.67
C LYS A 34 11.37 0.23 18.02
N GLY A 35 11.59 1.07 19.03
CA GLY A 35 10.61 2.07 19.46
C GLY A 35 10.27 3.06 18.34
N ASP A 36 11.28 3.56 17.65
CA ASP A 36 11.11 4.47 16.51
C ASP A 36 10.46 3.77 15.32
N GLY A 37 10.80 2.49 15.07
CA GLY A 37 10.14 1.67 14.05
C GLY A 37 8.64 1.51 14.29
N LEU A 38 8.23 1.24 15.54
CA LEU A 38 6.83 1.15 15.93
C LEU A 38 6.11 2.50 15.75
N ALA A 39 6.74 3.59 16.21
CA ALA A 39 6.18 4.93 16.06
C ALA A 39 6.01 5.31 14.58
N SER A 40 7.00 4.99 13.74
CA SER A 40 6.90 5.14 12.28
C SER A 40 5.73 4.35 11.70
N SER A 41 5.50 3.11 12.14
CA SER A 41 4.39 2.26 11.65
C SER A 41 3.00 2.84 11.99
N PHE A 42 2.85 3.45 13.16
CA PHE A 42 1.62 4.16 13.50
C PHE A 42 1.50 5.52 12.78
N GLY A 43 2.64 6.15 12.48
CA GLY A 43 2.69 7.32 11.61
C GLY A 43 2.19 6.98 10.20
N THR A 44 2.72 5.92 9.58
CA THR A 44 2.28 5.45 8.27
C THR A 44 0.80 5.07 8.30
N MET A 45 0.32 4.39 9.35
CA MET A 45 -1.11 4.10 9.54
C MET A 45 -1.98 5.37 9.42
N LEU A 46 -1.62 6.44 10.12
CA LEU A 46 -2.36 7.70 10.07
C LEU A 46 -2.27 8.37 8.69
N GLY A 47 -1.10 8.34 8.05
CA GLY A 47 -0.95 8.80 6.65
C GLY A 47 -1.81 7.98 5.66
N GLY A 48 -1.97 6.68 5.90
CA GLY A 48 -2.88 5.82 5.16
C GLY A 48 -4.34 6.25 5.30
N PHE A 49 -4.77 6.64 6.50
CA PHE A 49 -6.12 7.19 6.72
C PHE A 49 -6.36 8.52 6.00
N VAL A 50 -5.33 9.31 5.73
CA VAL A 50 -5.46 10.51 4.87
C VAL A 50 -5.91 10.11 3.46
N HIS A 51 -5.31 9.05 2.88
CA HIS A 51 -5.74 8.52 1.58
C HIS A 51 -7.17 7.96 1.61
N VAL A 52 -7.54 7.26 2.69
CA VAL A 52 -8.92 6.77 2.90
C VAL A 52 -9.89 7.95 2.86
N ALA A 53 -9.66 8.99 3.66
CA ALA A 53 -10.52 10.16 3.73
C ALA A 53 -10.62 10.88 2.38
N ALA A 54 -9.47 11.12 1.73
CA ALA A 54 -9.42 11.76 0.42
C ALA A 54 -10.23 10.98 -0.63
N CYS A 55 -10.12 9.66 -0.65
CA CYS A 55 -10.86 8.85 -1.61
C CYS A 55 -12.34 8.69 -1.26
N VAL A 56 -12.69 8.58 0.02
CA VAL A 56 -14.10 8.57 0.45
C VAL A 56 -14.80 9.84 -0.03
N ILE A 57 -14.16 11.01 0.11
CA ILE A 57 -14.72 12.28 -0.37
C ILE A 57 -14.70 12.33 -1.91
N GLY A 58 -13.53 12.16 -2.52
CA GLY A 58 -13.33 12.37 -3.95
C GLY A 58 -14.04 11.35 -4.84
N VAL A 59 -13.99 10.07 -4.49
CA VAL A 59 -14.63 9.01 -5.28
C VAL A 59 -16.15 9.05 -5.11
N SER A 60 -16.66 9.38 -3.93
CA SER A 60 -18.11 9.57 -3.75
C SER A 60 -18.62 10.75 -4.56
N ALA A 61 -17.90 11.88 -4.56
CA ALA A 61 -18.23 13.02 -5.40
C ALA A 61 -18.18 12.65 -6.89
N LEU A 62 -17.18 11.88 -7.33
CA LEU A 62 -17.07 11.42 -8.71
C LEU A 62 -18.24 10.52 -9.13
N VAL A 63 -18.65 9.59 -8.27
CA VAL A 63 -19.79 8.70 -8.53
C VAL A 63 -21.09 9.48 -8.63
N MET A 64 -21.30 10.46 -7.74
CA MET A 64 -22.48 11.34 -7.80
C MET A 64 -22.49 12.20 -9.06
N ALA A 65 -21.32 12.64 -9.53
CA ALA A 65 -21.20 13.49 -10.70
C ALA A 65 -21.32 12.74 -12.03
N SER A 66 -20.71 11.55 -12.16
CA SER A 66 -20.71 10.81 -13.44
C SER A 66 -20.37 9.32 -13.30
N ALA A 67 -21.33 8.46 -13.64
CA ALA A 67 -21.11 7.02 -13.79
C ALA A 67 -20.05 6.68 -14.86
N THR A 68 -19.98 7.49 -15.92
CA THR A 68 -18.97 7.35 -16.98
C THR A 68 -17.58 7.67 -16.45
N ALA A 69 -17.42 8.76 -15.69
CA ALA A 69 -16.14 9.13 -15.10
C ALA A 69 -15.66 8.10 -14.08
N PHE A 70 -16.57 7.58 -13.24
CA PHE A 70 -16.25 6.47 -12.34
C PHE A 70 -15.87 5.19 -13.08
N SER A 71 -16.55 4.89 -14.19
CA SER A 71 -16.20 3.73 -15.04
C SER A 71 -14.84 3.89 -15.68
N ALA A 72 -14.49 5.09 -16.16
CA ALA A 72 -13.19 5.43 -16.69
C ALA A 72 -12.09 5.32 -15.62
N LEU A 73 -12.33 5.84 -14.41
CA LEU A 73 -11.42 5.68 -13.27
C LEU A 73 -11.10 4.21 -13.01
N LYS A 74 -12.10 3.33 -13.07
CA LYS A 74 -11.88 1.88 -12.95
C LYS A 74 -11.06 1.29 -14.11
N ILE A 75 -11.18 1.78 -15.34
CA ILE A 75 -10.33 1.29 -16.45
C ILE A 75 -8.89 1.74 -16.24
N VAL A 76 -8.70 3.05 -15.99
CA VAL A 76 -7.39 3.64 -15.70
C VAL A 76 -6.73 2.93 -14.53
N GLY A 77 -7.50 2.63 -13.48
CA GLY A 77 -7.00 1.93 -12.31
C GLY A 77 -6.52 0.51 -12.59
N GLY A 78 -7.26 -0.25 -13.42
CA GLY A 78 -6.83 -1.59 -13.84
C GLY A 78 -5.53 -1.57 -14.64
N LEU A 79 -5.42 -0.64 -15.59
CA LEU A 79 -4.20 -0.44 -16.40
C LEU A 79 -3.02 0.00 -15.53
N TYR A 80 -3.27 0.89 -14.57
CA TYR A 80 -2.26 1.38 -13.66
C TYR A 80 -1.76 0.28 -12.71
N LEU A 81 -2.62 -0.62 -12.25
CA LEU A 81 -2.21 -1.77 -11.45
C LEU A 81 -1.30 -2.72 -12.24
N ILE A 82 -1.56 -2.93 -13.53
CA ILE A 82 -0.68 -3.68 -14.43
C ILE A 82 0.67 -2.98 -14.54
N TYR A 83 0.67 -1.68 -14.80
CA TYR A 83 1.88 -0.87 -14.85
C TYR A 83 2.69 -0.98 -13.56
N LEU A 84 2.06 -0.82 -12.39
CA LEU A 84 2.72 -0.97 -11.10
C LEU A 84 3.26 -2.37 -10.89
N GLY A 85 2.52 -3.42 -11.26
CA GLY A 85 2.98 -4.80 -11.15
C GLY A 85 4.25 -5.04 -11.98
N ILE A 86 4.26 -4.56 -13.22
CA ILE A 86 5.41 -4.61 -14.12
C ILE A 86 6.58 -3.81 -13.55
N GLN A 87 6.35 -2.58 -13.09
CA GLN A 87 7.39 -1.73 -12.53
C GLN A 87 8.01 -2.37 -11.28
N THR A 88 7.17 -2.85 -10.36
CA THR A 88 7.57 -3.55 -9.13
C THR A 88 8.43 -4.78 -9.44
N PHE A 89 8.07 -5.54 -10.46
CA PHE A 89 8.87 -6.67 -10.93
C PHE A 89 10.23 -6.24 -11.51
N ARG A 90 10.25 -5.18 -12.32
CA ARG A 90 11.47 -4.66 -13.01
C ARG A 90 12.48 -4.05 -12.05
N VAL A 91 12.03 -3.30 -11.04
CA VAL A 91 12.92 -2.58 -10.11
C VAL A 91 13.28 -3.39 -8.87
N ALA A 92 12.76 -4.62 -8.73
CA ALA A 92 13.02 -5.51 -7.60
C ALA A 92 14.50 -5.81 -7.35
N SER A 93 15.37 -5.59 -8.33
CA SER A 93 16.82 -5.76 -8.23
C SER A 93 17.60 -4.45 -8.01
N ARG A 94 16.96 -3.27 -8.07
CA ARG A 94 17.64 -1.97 -8.16
C ARG A 94 17.45 -1.04 -6.95
N GLU A 95 16.42 -1.25 -6.13
CA GLU A 95 16.17 -0.37 -4.99
C GLU A 95 17.05 -0.76 -3.79
N GLU A 96 18.08 0.03 -3.55
CA GLU A 96 18.77 0.11 -2.26
C GLU A 96 17.82 0.76 -1.23
N MET A 97 17.77 0.20 -0.02
CA MET A 97 17.03 0.82 1.06
C MET A 97 17.76 2.11 1.45
N ALA A 98 17.23 3.27 1.05
CA ALA A 98 17.71 4.54 1.55
C ALA A 98 17.46 4.59 3.07
N MET A 99 18.54 4.47 3.85
CA MET A 99 18.49 4.63 5.29
C MET A 99 18.29 6.11 5.60
N PRO A 100 17.29 6.49 6.40
CA PRO A 100 17.16 7.88 6.84
C PRO A 100 18.43 8.30 7.59
N ASP A 101 19.10 9.35 7.11
CA ASP A 101 20.38 9.87 7.61
C ASP A 101 20.26 10.59 8.98
N GLU A 102 19.16 10.39 9.68
CA GLU A 102 18.81 11.15 10.87
C GLU A 102 18.77 10.21 12.07
N GLY A 103 19.76 10.32 12.97
CA GLY A 103 19.95 9.45 14.13
C GLY A 103 18.78 9.41 15.14
N ARG A 104 19.09 9.38 16.45
CA ARG A 104 18.10 9.23 17.54
C ARG A 104 17.25 10.49 17.73
N ALA A 105 16.36 10.78 16.77
CA ALA A 105 15.50 11.96 16.77
C ALA A 105 14.19 11.76 17.58
N GLY A 106 14.00 10.57 18.17
CA GLY A 106 12.91 10.22 19.07
C GLY A 106 11.63 9.78 18.37
N TRP A 107 10.83 8.98 19.09
CA TRP A 107 9.61 8.34 18.59
C TRP A 107 8.59 9.32 18.00
N MET A 108 8.46 10.53 18.56
CA MET A 108 7.50 11.54 18.05
C MET A 108 7.87 12.04 16.65
N ARG A 109 9.17 12.25 16.38
CA ARG A 109 9.62 12.65 15.04
C ARG A 109 9.45 11.50 14.06
N ALA A 110 9.75 10.28 14.48
CA ALA A 110 9.53 9.07 13.68
C ALA A 110 8.05 8.88 13.31
N PHE A 111 7.14 9.14 14.25
CA PHE A 111 5.69 9.14 13.98
C PHE A 111 5.32 10.20 12.95
N ARG A 112 5.67 11.47 13.15
CA ARG A 112 5.30 12.58 12.25
C ARG A 112 5.86 12.40 10.84
N GLN A 113 7.10 11.96 10.72
CA GLN A 113 7.70 11.64 9.42
C GLN A 113 6.98 10.45 8.77
N GLY A 114 6.60 9.40 9.53
CA GLY A 114 5.79 8.30 9.01
C GLY A 114 4.47 8.77 8.39
N VAL A 115 3.79 9.72 9.04
CA VAL A 115 2.56 10.33 8.48
C VAL A 115 2.85 10.98 7.12
N VAL A 116 3.89 11.79 7.02
CA VAL A 116 4.23 12.51 5.78
C VAL A 116 4.68 11.55 4.68
N VAL A 117 5.52 10.56 5.03
CA VAL A 117 6.00 9.54 4.09
C VAL A 117 4.83 8.79 3.49
N GLU A 118 3.86 8.35 4.30
CA GLU A 118 2.74 7.60 3.79
C GLU A 118 1.70 8.48 3.09
N ALA A 119 1.40 9.67 3.62
CA ALA A 119 0.48 10.61 2.98
C ALA A 119 0.96 11.05 1.59
N THR A 120 2.28 11.10 1.36
CA THR A 120 2.87 11.43 0.05
C THR A 120 3.29 10.19 -0.76
N ASN A 121 3.01 8.98 -0.26
CA ASN A 121 3.43 7.74 -0.90
C ASN A 121 2.66 7.50 -2.22
N PRO A 122 3.32 7.58 -3.39
CA PRO A 122 2.65 7.44 -4.68
C PRO A 122 2.11 6.02 -4.91
N LYS A 123 2.74 4.99 -4.32
CA LYS A 123 2.25 3.60 -4.38
C LYS A 123 0.91 3.49 -3.66
N THR A 124 0.81 4.07 -2.46
CA THR A 124 -0.42 4.03 -1.65
C THR A 124 -1.52 4.86 -2.29
N ALA A 125 -1.23 6.12 -2.65
CA ALA A 125 -2.18 7.00 -3.32
C ALA A 125 -2.80 6.31 -4.54
N ALA A 126 -1.95 5.70 -5.36
CA ALA A 126 -2.40 5.08 -6.56
C ALA A 126 -3.08 3.72 -6.33
N PHE A 127 -2.72 2.93 -5.31
CA PHE A 127 -3.53 1.79 -4.88
C PHE A 127 -4.95 2.24 -4.47
N PHE A 128 -5.06 3.26 -3.63
CA PHE A 128 -6.35 3.76 -3.19
C PHE A 128 -7.20 4.25 -4.38
N LEU A 129 -6.63 5.04 -5.29
CA LEU A 129 -7.35 5.58 -6.45
C LEU A 129 -7.65 4.55 -7.54
N ALA A 130 -6.76 3.58 -7.76
CA ALA A 130 -6.85 2.65 -8.88
C ALA A 130 -7.50 1.32 -8.52
N PHE A 131 -7.23 0.81 -7.30
CA PHE A 131 -7.54 -0.56 -6.90
C PHE A 131 -8.84 -0.65 -6.11
N ILE A 132 -9.03 0.17 -5.08
CA ILE A 132 -10.22 0.09 -4.22
C ILE A 132 -11.53 0.29 -5.02
N PRO A 133 -11.63 1.26 -5.95
CA PRO A 133 -12.82 1.43 -6.79
C PRO A 133 -13.23 0.17 -7.57
N GLN A 134 -12.30 -0.75 -7.82
CA GLN A 134 -12.59 -1.98 -8.57
C GLN A 134 -13.58 -2.87 -7.83
N PHE A 135 -13.55 -2.83 -6.50
CA PHE A 135 -14.36 -3.65 -5.61
C PHE A 135 -15.63 -2.95 -5.13
N ILE A 136 -15.80 -1.67 -5.49
CA ILE A 136 -16.99 -0.89 -5.18
C ILE A 136 -18.10 -1.20 -6.18
N ARG A 137 -19.31 -1.42 -5.64
CA ARG A 137 -20.55 -1.61 -6.41
C ARG A 137 -21.48 -0.44 -6.18
N VAL A 138 -21.71 0.37 -7.20
CA VAL A 138 -22.60 1.54 -7.11
C VAL A 138 -24.03 1.10 -6.84
N GLU A 139 -24.45 -0.03 -7.42
CA GLU A 139 -25.81 -0.58 -7.31
C GLU A 139 -26.10 -1.13 -5.91
N ALA A 140 -25.06 -1.44 -5.13
CA ALA A 140 -25.20 -1.89 -3.75
C ALA A 140 -25.40 -0.72 -2.75
N GLY A 141 -25.38 0.53 -3.22
CA GLY A 141 -25.57 1.73 -2.41
C GLY A 141 -24.38 2.08 -1.49
N HIS A 142 -24.46 3.22 -0.80
CA HIS A 142 -23.47 3.70 0.20
C HIS A 142 -22.00 3.55 -0.23
N VAL A 143 -21.63 4.08 -1.40
CA VAL A 143 -20.26 4.00 -1.95
C VAL A 143 -19.19 4.51 -0.98
N ALA A 144 -19.47 5.62 -0.28
CA ALA A 144 -18.58 6.16 0.74
C ALA A 144 -18.24 5.14 1.84
N LEU A 145 -19.25 4.40 2.32
CA LEU A 145 -19.07 3.38 3.35
C LEU A 145 -18.30 2.16 2.83
N GLN A 146 -18.58 1.72 1.59
CA GLN A 146 -17.80 0.64 0.96
C GLN A 146 -16.33 1.03 0.86
N PHE A 147 -16.04 2.25 0.41
CA PHE A 147 -14.69 2.77 0.33
C PHE A 147 -14.02 2.85 1.70
N LEU A 148 -14.73 3.38 2.70
CA LEU A 148 -14.23 3.50 4.07
C LEU A 148 -13.82 2.13 4.63
N VAL A 149 -14.68 1.12 4.51
CA VAL A 149 -14.41 -0.23 5.03
C VAL A 149 -13.20 -0.86 4.32
N LEU A 150 -13.17 -0.85 2.99
CA LEU A 150 -12.05 -1.41 2.22
C LEU A 150 -10.74 -0.65 2.49
N GLY A 151 -10.83 0.67 2.62
CA GLY A 151 -9.70 1.52 2.97
C GLY A 151 -9.14 1.22 4.35
N VAL A 152 -9.99 1.12 5.37
CA VAL A 152 -9.58 0.75 6.74
C VAL A 152 -8.93 -0.62 6.76
N ILE A 153 -9.52 -1.63 6.11
CA ILE A 153 -8.92 -2.97 6.01
C ILE A 153 -7.51 -2.88 5.38
N SER A 154 -7.36 -2.11 4.31
CA SER A 154 -6.06 -1.93 3.65
C SER A 154 -5.02 -1.28 4.56
N VAL A 155 -5.40 -0.23 5.29
CA VAL A 155 -4.53 0.44 6.26
C VAL A 155 -4.09 -0.55 7.35
N LEU A 156 -5.01 -1.32 7.90
CA LEU A 156 -4.69 -2.31 8.93
C LEU A 156 -3.77 -3.42 8.43
N LEU A 157 -3.96 -3.89 7.18
CA LEU A 157 -3.05 -4.86 6.56
C LEU A 157 -1.65 -4.28 6.36
N ASN A 158 -1.55 -3.04 5.86
CA ASN A 158 -0.27 -2.34 5.73
C ASN A 158 0.43 -2.18 7.08
N THR A 159 -0.28 -1.69 8.10
CA THR A 159 0.28 -1.54 9.45
C THR A 159 0.69 -2.88 10.04
N GLY A 160 -0.10 -3.95 9.83
CA GLY A 160 0.29 -5.29 10.25
C GLY A 160 1.59 -5.76 9.60
N ALA A 161 1.75 -5.51 8.29
CA ALA A 161 2.98 -5.81 7.57
C ALA A 161 4.17 -4.99 8.08
N ASP A 162 3.97 -3.70 8.36
CA ASP A 162 4.98 -2.81 8.95
C ASP A 162 5.42 -3.32 10.33
N LEU A 163 4.49 -3.71 11.21
CA LEU A 163 4.82 -4.23 12.54
C LEU A 163 5.63 -5.53 12.47
N VAL A 164 5.29 -6.44 11.55
CA VAL A 164 6.09 -7.65 11.30
C VAL A 164 7.48 -7.27 10.80
N ALA A 165 7.58 -6.29 9.90
CA ALA A 165 8.85 -5.79 9.39
C ALA A 165 9.72 -5.16 10.50
N VAL A 166 9.14 -4.37 11.40
CA VAL A 166 9.83 -3.82 12.59
C VAL A 166 10.37 -4.94 13.46
N MET A 167 9.56 -5.96 13.77
CA MET A 167 9.98 -7.08 14.61
C MET A 167 11.11 -7.89 13.97
N GLY A 168 11.06 -8.09 12.64
CA GLY A 168 12.13 -8.70 11.87
C GLY A 168 13.40 -7.85 11.86
N ALA A 169 13.27 -6.56 11.52
CA ALA A 169 14.38 -5.62 11.45
C ALA A 169 15.10 -5.46 12.80
N ALA A 170 14.36 -5.41 13.91
CA ALA A 170 14.92 -5.31 15.26
C ALA A 170 15.67 -6.57 15.70
N LYS A 171 15.25 -7.77 15.26
CA LYS A 171 15.90 -9.04 15.62
C LYS A 171 17.09 -9.40 14.72
N LEU A 172 17.11 -8.93 13.48
CA LEU A 172 18.04 -9.39 12.46
C LEU A 172 19.03 -8.31 11.98
N HIS A 173 19.35 -7.33 12.83
CA HIS A 173 20.26 -6.22 12.52
C HIS A 173 21.56 -6.66 11.81
N GLU A 174 22.12 -7.84 12.11
CA GLU A 174 23.30 -8.38 11.42
C GLU A 174 23.04 -9.49 10.37
N ARG A 175 21.87 -10.17 10.38
CA ARG A 175 21.59 -11.31 9.46
C ARG A 175 20.63 -10.98 8.31
N PHE A 176 19.83 -9.92 8.40
CA PHE A 176 18.83 -9.56 7.38
C PHE A 176 19.41 -8.80 6.19
N LEU A 177 20.51 -8.05 6.41
CA LEU A 177 21.21 -7.31 5.36
C LEU A 177 21.89 -8.22 4.31
N HIS A 178 21.95 -9.54 4.55
CA HIS A 178 22.64 -10.50 3.68
C HIS A 178 21.73 -11.41 2.85
N ARG A 179 20.40 -11.16 2.77
CA ARG A 179 19.50 -11.91 1.86
C ARG A 179 18.74 -11.02 0.85
N PRO A 180 19.45 -10.24 0.01
CA PRO A 180 18.84 -9.42 -1.03
C PRO A 180 17.99 -10.25 -2.02
N SER A 181 18.30 -11.54 -2.18
CA SER A 181 17.53 -12.47 -3.01
C SER A 181 16.11 -12.74 -2.51
N LEU A 182 15.86 -12.72 -1.20
CA LEU A 182 14.52 -12.93 -0.63
C LEU A 182 13.62 -11.71 -0.87
N PHE A 183 14.13 -10.51 -0.57
CA PHE A 183 13.41 -9.25 -0.86
C PHE A 183 13.10 -9.09 -2.34
N ARG A 184 14.06 -9.45 -3.20
CA ARG A 184 13.85 -9.46 -4.65
C ARG A 184 12.73 -10.42 -5.04
N ARG A 185 12.73 -11.66 -4.53
CA ARG A 185 11.70 -12.68 -4.83
C ARG A 185 10.31 -12.26 -4.34
N LEU A 186 10.21 -11.75 -3.11
CA LEU A 186 8.93 -11.25 -2.57
C LEU A 186 8.40 -10.13 -3.45
N ARG A 187 9.24 -9.16 -3.81
CA ARG A 187 8.84 -8.03 -4.65
C ARG A 187 8.45 -8.48 -6.07
N GLN A 188 9.17 -9.41 -6.67
CA GLN A 188 8.83 -10.01 -7.97
C GLN A 188 7.49 -10.75 -7.91
N GLY A 189 7.28 -11.60 -6.90
CA GLY A 189 6.03 -12.34 -6.71
C GLY A 189 4.83 -11.41 -6.56
N SER A 190 4.98 -10.36 -5.76
CA SER A 190 3.94 -9.34 -5.63
C SER A 190 3.68 -8.57 -6.91
N GLY A 191 4.73 -8.21 -7.66
CA GLY A 191 4.59 -7.56 -8.96
C GLY A 191 3.79 -8.40 -9.96
N ILE A 192 4.07 -9.71 -10.01
CA ILE A 192 3.29 -10.66 -10.82
C ILE A 192 1.84 -10.68 -10.35
N LEU A 193 1.60 -10.88 -9.05
CA LEU A 193 0.24 -10.96 -8.51
C LEU A 193 -0.56 -9.68 -8.80
N MET A 194 0.02 -8.50 -8.63
CA MET A 194 -0.62 -7.23 -8.98
C MET A 194 -0.97 -7.13 -10.47
N ALA A 195 -0.04 -7.52 -11.35
CA ALA A 195 -0.29 -7.50 -12.78
C ALA A 195 -1.40 -8.50 -13.18
N SER A 196 -1.37 -9.72 -12.63
CA SER A 196 -2.41 -10.74 -12.86
C SER A 196 -3.78 -10.29 -12.38
N LEU A 197 -3.85 -9.64 -11.21
CA LEU A 197 -5.09 -9.06 -10.70
C LEU A 197 -5.59 -7.93 -11.60
N GLY A 198 -4.70 -7.06 -12.09
CA GLY A 198 -5.07 -5.96 -12.98
C GLY A 198 -5.64 -6.47 -14.32
N VAL A 199 -5.03 -7.50 -14.89
CA VAL A 199 -5.54 -8.20 -16.06
C VAL A 199 -6.90 -8.84 -15.77
N GLY A 200 -7.02 -9.57 -14.65
CA GLY A 200 -8.27 -10.21 -14.25
C GLY A 200 -9.41 -9.22 -14.05
N LEU A 201 -9.14 -8.05 -13.46
CA LEU A 201 -10.11 -6.99 -13.26
C LEU A 201 -10.60 -6.37 -14.58
N LEU A 202 -9.69 -6.16 -15.54
CA LEU A 202 -10.08 -5.67 -16.87
C LEU A 202 -10.85 -6.73 -17.67
N ALA A 203 -10.51 -8.00 -17.53
CA ALA A 203 -11.21 -9.11 -18.17
C ALA A 203 -12.62 -9.32 -17.58
N ALA A 204 -12.78 -9.22 -16.26
CA ALA A 204 -14.05 -9.39 -15.56
C ALA A 204 -15.10 -8.31 -15.88
N ARG A 205 -14.71 -7.21 -16.55
CA ARG A 205 -15.65 -6.18 -17.02
C ARG A 205 -16.27 -6.46 -18.40
N ARG A 206 -15.85 -7.53 -19.08
CA ARG A 206 -16.35 -7.92 -20.41
C ARG A 206 -17.42 -9.02 -20.38
N GLY A 207 -17.89 -9.44 -19.20
CA GLY A 207 -19.00 -10.38 -19.01
C GLY A 207 -20.04 -9.79 -18.07
#